data_AF-A0A182SVQ2-F1
#
_entry.id   AF-A0A182SVQ2-F1
#
_cell.length_a   1.000
_cell.length_b   1.000
_cell.length_c   1.000
_cell.angle_alpha   90.00
_cell.angle_beta   90.00
_cell.angle_gamma   90.00
#
_symmetry.space_group_name_H-M   'P 1'
#
loop_
_entity.id
_entity.type
_entity.pdbx_description
1 polymer ?
#
loop_
_entity_poly.entity_id
_entity_poly.type
_entity_poly.pdbx_seq_one_letter_code
_entity_poly.pdbx_strand_id
1 'polypeptide(L)'
;MNSSLAIFALVAIALAVAQQPEESTVLGAGGKKPNTGGPGGPVNLEQRTVDSQNQLLATAFARTFPEDTAAEFQPMVVALYVRCQAELDNCADFLWETHLLREYRNCAMTQRRLCTQEMQELQAQLQAMADVNNEQFELSPEEQEVLSQLGY
;
A
#
# COMPACT_ATOMS: atom_id res chain seq x y z
N MET A 1 1.86 29.57 -8.68
CA MET A 1 0.88 29.04 -7.72
C MET A 1 -0.33 28.50 -8.49
N ASN A 2 -0.68 27.23 -8.21
CA ASN A 2 -1.99 26.60 -8.43
C ASN A 2 -2.34 26.04 -9.83
N SER A 3 -1.52 25.17 -10.43
CA SER A 3 -2.00 24.36 -11.59
C SER A 3 -1.51 22.90 -11.67
N SER A 4 -0.73 22.40 -10.72
CA SER A 4 -0.24 21.00 -10.76
C SER A 4 -1.00 20.02 -9.85
N LEU A 5 -1.99 20.48 -9.09
CA LEU A 5 -2.75 19.66 -8.13
C LEU A 5 -3.91 18.88 -8.75
N ALA A 6 -4.25 19.11 -10.03
CA ALA A 6 -5.47 18.55 -10.63
C ALA A 6 -5.28 17.22 -11.38
N ILE A 7 -4.04 16.79 -11.65
CA ILE A 7 -3.80 15.66 -12.57
C ILE A 7 -3.72 14.31 -11.83
N PHE A 8 -3.31 14.29 -10.56
CA PHE A 8 -3.22 13.03 -9.80
C PHE A 8 -4.56 12.49 -9.28
N ALA A 9 -5.63 13.30 -9.27
CA ALA A 9 -6.95 12.84 -8.85
C ALA A 9 -7.68 12.00 -9.92
N LEU A 10 -7.21 12.01 -11.18
CA LEU A 10 -7.90 11.34 -12.29
C LEU A 10 -7.46 9.89 -12.52
N VAL A 11 -6.27 9.48 -12.06
CA VAL A 11 -5.81 8.09 -12.25
C VAL A 11 -6.51 7.12 -11.30
N ALA A 12 -6.92 7.58 -10.11
CA ALA A 12 -7.66 6.76 -9.15
C ALA A 12 -9.13 6.51 -9.56
N ILE A 13 -9.71 7.35 -10.42
CA ILE A 13 -11.11 7.20 -10.86
C ILE A 13 -11.21 6.30 -12.11
N ALA A 14 -10.17 6.23 -12.94
CA ALA A 14 -10.20 5.43 -14.16
C ALA A 14 -10.17 3.90 -13.90
N LEU A 15 -9.54 3.43 -12.80
CA LEU A 15 -9.54 2.00 -12.47
C LEU A 15 -10.87 1.51 -11.86
N ALA A 16 -11.69 2.40 -11.31
CA ALA A 16 -12.99 2.03 -10.72
C ALA A 16 -14.10 1.83 -11.78
N VAL A 17 -13.92 2.33 -13.01
CA VAL A 17 -14.94 2.23 -14.08
C VAL A 17 -14.76 0.96 -14.93
N ALA A 18 -13.60 0.29 -14.88
CA ALA A 18 -13.35 -0.94 -15.63
C ALA A 18 -13.96 -2.21 -15.01
N GLN A 19 -14.54 -2.12 -13.81
CA GLN A 19 -15.12 -3.26 -13.09
C GLN A 19 -16.66 -3.35 -13.18
N GLN A 20 -17.33 -2.60 -14.05
CA GLN A 20 -18.75 -2.89 -14.32
C GLN A 20 -18.85 -4.22 -15.09
N PRO A 21 -19.40 -5.30 -14.51
CA PRO A 21 -19.74 -6.47 -15.29
C PRO A 21 -20.92 -6.06 -16.19
N GLU A 22 -20.80 -6.35 -17.48
CA GLU A 22 -21.89 -6.18 -18.43
C GLU A 22 -23.14 -6.92 -17.93
N GLU A 23 -24.28 -6.23 -17.94
CA GLU A 23 -25.59 -6.81 -17.68
C GLU A 23 -25.93 -7.85 -18.77
N SER A 24 -25.56 -9.10 -18.55
CA SER A 24 -26.13 -10.21 -19.30
C SER A 24 -27.55 -10.45 -18.83
N THR A 25 -28.49 -10.05 -19.69
CA THR A 25 -29.93 -10.26 -19.60
C THR A 25 -30.28 -11.73 -19.31
N VAL A 26 -30.78 -12.04 -18.12
CA VAL A 26 -31.53 -13.29 -17.87
C VAL A 26 -32.80 -12.95 -17.10
N LEU A 27 -33.91 -12.95 -17.84
CA LEU A 27 -35.27 -12.97 -17.32
C LEU A 27 -35.52 -14.31 -16.61
N GLY A 28 -35.72 -14.27 -15.30
CA GLY A 28 -36.07 -15.45 -14.50
C GLY A 28 -36.83 -15.04 -13.24
N ALA A 29 -38.16 -15.20 -13.28
CA ALA A 29 -39.08 -14.88 -12.20
C ALA A 29 -38.79 -15.65 -10.89
N GLY A 30 -38.79 -14.95 -9.76
CA GLY A 30 -38.72 -15.58 -8.44
C GLY A 30 -38.45 -14.56 -7.35
N GLY A 31 -39.48 -14.26 -6.56
CA GLY A 31 -39.50 -13.10 -5.66
C GLY A 31 -38.40 -13.06 -4.59
N LYS A 32 -37.81 -11.88 -4.44
CA LYS A 32 -37.39 -11.31 -3.15
C LYS A 32 -37.34 -9.78 -3.32
N LYS A 33 -38.02 -9.06 -2.44
CA LYS A 33 -38.03 -7.58 -2.43
C LYS A 33 -36.59 -7.06 -2.37
N PRO A 34 -36.20 -6.08 -3.21
CA PRO A 34 -34.90 -5.44 -3.08
C PRO A 34 -34.95 -4.57 -1.83
N ASN A 35 -34.16 -4.90 -0.81
CA ASN A 35 -33.94 -3.95 0.27
C ASN A 35 -33.07 -2.84 -0.29
N THR A 36 -33.70 -1.70 -0.47
CA THR A 36 -33.15 -0.43 -0.95
C THR A 36 -31.94 -0.02 -0.13
N GLY A 37 -30.78 0.03 -0.79
CA GLY A 37 -29.65 0.81 -0.32
C GLY A 37 -30.02 2.29 -0.25
N GLY A 38 -29.81 2.89 0.91
CA GLY A 38 -29.53 4.31 1.04
C GLY A 38 -28.02 4.52 1.20
N PRO A 39 -27.45 5.69 0.86
CA PRO A 39 -26.01 5.96 0.83
C PRO A 39 -25.36 6.12 2.22
N GLY A 40 -25.85 5.37 3.20
CA GLY A 40 -25.42 5.42 4.61
C GLY A 40 -26.01 4.28 5.44
N GLY A 41 -26.25 3.11 4.83
CA GLY A 41 -26.63 1.91 5.57
C GLY A 41 -25.52 1.46 6.54
N PRO A 42 -25.85 0.76 7.64
CA PRO A 42 -24.84 0.28 8.58
C PRO A 42 -23.83 -0.59 7.82
N VAL A 43 -22.59 -0.09 7.70
CA VAL A 43 -21.49 -0.81 7.03
C VAL A 43 -21.39 -2.20 7.66
N ASN A 44 -21.45 -3.24 6.82
CA ASN A 44 -21.35 -4.64 7.26
C ASN A 44 -20.10 -4.78 8.16
N LEU A 45 -20.22 -5.52 9.28
CA LEU A 45 -19.13 -5.73 10.23
C LEU A 45 -17.89 -6.29 9.55
N GLU A 46 -18.08 -7.16 8.56
CA GLU A 46 -17.02 -7.73 7.74
C GLU A 46 -16.26 -6.63 6.99
N GLN A 47 -16.98 -5.74 6.29
CA GLN A 47 -16.39 -4.63 5.54
C GLN A 47 -15.60 -3.71 6.46
N ARG A 48 -16.16 -3.33 7.62
CA ARG A 48 -15.44 -2.53 8.62
C ARG A 48 -14.17 -3.21 9.13
N THR A 49 -14.18 -4.53 9.24
CA THR A 49 -13.01 -5.28 9.69
C THR A 49 -11.94 -5.29 8.61
N VAL A 50 -12.32 -5.47 7.34
CA VAL A 50 -11.41 -5.41 6.18
C VAL A 50 -10.79 -4.02 6.04
N ASP A 51 -11.62 -2.98 6.04
CA ASP A 51 -11.16 -1.58 5.95
C ASP A 51 -10.18 -1.24 7.08
N SER A 52 -10.48 -1.70 8.31
CA SER A 52 -9.59 -1.49 9.45
C SER A 52 -8.23 -2.17 9.25
N GLN A 53 -8.16 -3.39 8.71
CA GLN A 53 -6.87 -4.04 8.46
C GLN A 53 -6.07 -3.33 7.37
N ASN A 54 -6.73 -2.91 6.29
CA ASN A 54 -6.09 -2.15 5.21
C ASN A 54 -5.58 -0.78 5.68
N GLN A 55 -6.35 -0.08 6.51
CA GLN A 55 -5.90 1.19 7.09
C GLN A 55 -4.69 0.99 8.02
N LEU A 56 -4.66 -0.10 8.79
CA LEU A 56 -3.52 -0.42 9.65
C LEU A 56 -2.27 -0.78 8.84
N LEU A 57 -2.42 -1.44 7.68
CA LEU A 57 -1.33 -1.68 6.75
C LEU A 57 -0.79 -0.35 6.19
N ALA A 58 -1.66 0.48 5.62
CA ALA A 58 -1.28 1.78 5.07
C ALA A 58 -0.56 2.67 6.11
N THR A 59 -1.08 2.69 7.33
CA THR A 59 -0.47 3.45 8.45
C THR A 59 0.91 2.91 8.82
N ALA A 60 1.11 1.59 8.79
CA ALA A 60 2.41 1.00 9.04
C ALA A 60 3.42 1.43 7.98
N PHE A 61 3.06 1.34 6.70
CA PHE A 61 3.93 1.76 5.60
C PHE A 61 4.29 3.23 5.67
N ALA A 62 3.32 4.12 5.89
CA ALA A 62 3.59 5.55 6.02
C ALA A 62 4.51 5.90 7.21
N ARG A 63 4.54 5.07 8.26
CA ARG A 63 5.44 5.25 9.40
C ARG A 63 6.85 4.72 9.15
N THR A 64 6.97 3.60 8.44
CA THR A 64 8.28 2.96 8.17
C THR A 64 8.98 3.60 6.98
N PHE A 65 8.22 4.01 5.97
CA PHE A 65 8.69 4.66 4.75
C PHE A 65 7.99 6.02 4.60
N PRO A 66 8.51 7.07 5.24
CA PRO A 66 7.92 8.40 5.17
C PRO A 66 8.08 9.03 3.76
N GLU A 67 7.37 10.13 3.51
CA GLU A 67 7.34 10.81 2.20
C GLU A 67 8.72 11.30 1.71
N ASP A 68 9.66 11.53 2.63
CA ASP A 68 11.05 11.90 2.37
C ASP A 68 11.96 10.71 2.03
N THR A 69 11.43 9.48 2.01
CA THR A 69 12.16 8.31 1.48
C THR A 69 12.62 8.60 0.05
N ALA A 70 13.92 8.43 -0.20
CA ALA A 70 14.55 8.79 -1.46
C ALA A 70 13.82 8.19 -2.68
N ALA A 71 13.66 8.99 -3.73
CA ALA A 71 12.80 8.68 -4.87
C ALA A 71 13.24 7.40 -5.61
N GLU A 72 14.53 7.10 -5.61
CA GLU A 72 15.12 5.87 -6.17
C GLU A 72 14.66 4.60 -5.45
N PHE A 73 14.24 4.70 -4.19
CA PHE A 73 13.80 3.56 -3.38
C PHE A 73 12.27 3.40 -3.35
N GLN A 74 11.52 4.43 -3.77
CA GLN A 74 10.06 4.41 -3.83
C GLN A 74 9.48 3.21 -4.59
N PRO A 75 10.03 2.76 -5.75
CA PRO A 75 9.51 1.58 -6.44
C PRO A 75 9.56 0.31 -5.59
N MET A 76 10.59 0.13 -4.76
CA MET A 76 10.70 -1.05 -3.89
C MET A 76 9.69 -1.01 -2.75
N VAL A 77 9.50 0.16 -2.15
CA VAL A 77 8.49 0.38 -1.10
C VAL A 77 7.09 0.10 -1.64
N VAL A 78 6.75 0.64 -2.81
CA VAL A 78 5.44 0.44 -3.47
C VAL A 78 5.24 -1.02 -3.83
N ALA A 79 6.26 -1.70 -4.37
CA ALA A 79 6.16 -3.13 -4.69
C ALA A 79 5.85 -3.98 -3.45
N LEU A 80 6.52 -3.69 -2.33
CA LEU A 80 6.25 -4.36 -1.05
C LEU A 80 4.82 -4.05 -0.54
N TYR A 81 4.38 -2.80 -0.63
CA TYR A 81 3.03 -2.40 -0.24
C TYR A 81 1.95 -3.16 -1.01
N VAL A 82 2.08 -3.20 -2.35
CA VAL A 82 1.13 -3.89 -3.22
C VAL A 82 1.08 -5.39 -2.94
N ARG A 83 2.25 -6.02 -2.71
CA ARG A 83 2.29 -7.45 -2.32
C ARG A 83 1.56 -7.69 -1.01
N CYS A 84 1.84 -6.87 0.00
CA CYS A 84 1.20 -6.97 1.31
C CYS A 84 -0.30 -6.72 1.26
N GLN A 85 -0.75 -5.79 0.42
CA GLN A 85 -2.16 -5.53 0.20
C GLN A 85 -2.84 -6.72 -0.48
N ALA A 86 -2.22 -7.30 -1.52
CA ALA A 86 -2.75 -8.47 -2.21
C ALA A 86 -2.93 -9.67 -1.26
N GLU A 87 -2.02 -9.88 -0.31
CA GLU A 87 -2.18 -10.93 0.71
C GLU A 87 -3.37 -10.66 1.66
N LEU A 88 -3.65 -9.40 2.00
CA LEU A 88 -4.84 -9.05 2.78
C LEU A 88 -6.12 -9.16 1.97
N ASP A 89 -6.07 -8.83 0.69
CA ASP A 89 -7.20 -8.97 -0.23
C ASP A 89 -7.53 -10.46 -0.44
N ASN A 90 -6.53 -11.34 -0.57
CA ASN A 90 -6.75 -12.80 -0.59
C ASN A 90 -7.43 -13.29 0.70
N CYS A 91 -7.04 -12.78 1.88
CA CYS A 91 -7.75 -13.09 3.12
C CYS A 91 -9.20 -12.58 3.07
N ALA A 92 -9.44 -11.40 2.51
CA ALA A 92 -10.77 -10.81 2.38
C ALA A 92 -11.65 -11.59 1.39
N ASP A 93 -11.10 -12.07 0.28
CA ASP A 93 -11.81 -12.95 -0.67
C ASP A 93 -12.29 -14.23 0.03
N PHE A 94 -11.43 -14.86 0.83
CA PHE A 94 -11.84 -15.98 1.68
C PHE A 94 -12.96 -15.60 2.66
N LEU A 95 -12.92 -14.39 3.25
CA LEU A 95 -14.01 -13.90 4.10
C LEU A 95 -15.32 -13.78 3.32
N TRP A 96 -15.27 -13.23 2.10
CA TRP A 96 -16.45 -13.03 1.26
C TRP A 96 -17.07 -14.33 0.77
N GLU A 97 -16.24 -15.35 0.55
CA GLU A 97 -16.71 -16.68 0.15
C GLU A 97 -17.29 -17.48 1.33
N THR A 98 -16.73 -17.34 2.53
CA THR A 98 -17.03 -18.24 3.66
C THR A 98 -17.80 -17.59 4.81
N HIS A 99 -17.80 -16.26 4.90
CA HIS A 99 -18.31 -15.47 6.03
C HIS A 99 -17.69 -15.85 7.40
N LEU A 100 -16.49 -16.44 7.38
CA LEU A 100 -15.76 -16.87 8.58
C LEU A 100 -14.85 -15.76 9.12
N LEU A 101 -15.45 -14.85 9.90
CA LEU A 101 -14.77 -13.65 10.39
C LEU A 101 -13.58 -13.93 11.33
N ARG A 102 -13.62 -15.02 12.09
CA ARG A 102 -12.53 -15.36 13.02
C ARG A 102 -11.29 -15.82 12.26
N GLU A 103 -11.51 -16.62 11.23
CA GLU A 103 -10.52 -17.18 10.33
C GLU A 103 -9.88 -16.07 9.51
N TYR A 104 -10.70 -15.14 8.98
CA TYR A 104 -10.21 -13.90 8.38
C TYR A 104 -9.27 -13.12 9.30
N ARG A 105 -9.68 -12.86 10.55
CA ARG A 105 -8.84 -12.11 11.51
C ARG A 105 -7.50 -12.79 11.76
N ASN A 106 -7.48 -14.12 11.83
CA ASN A 106 -6.24 -14.87 11.99
C ASN A 106 -5.34 -14.78 10.75
N CYS A 107 -5.93 -14.88 9.55
CA CYS A 107 -5.25 -14.69 8.27
C CYS A 107 -4.62 -13.29 8.20
N ALA A 108 -5.43 -12.25 8.37
CA ALA A 108 -5.00 -10.86 8.30
C ALA A 108 -3.92 -10.51 9.35
N MET A 109 -4.06 -10.99 10.60
CA MET A 109 -3.02 -10.78 11.62
C MET A 109 -1.70 -11.47 11.25
N THR A 110 -1.76 -12.67 10.68
CA THR A 110 -0.55 -13.39 10.25
C THR A 110 0.13 -12.65 9.11
N GLN A 111 -0.62 -12.28 8.07
CA GLN A 111 -0.08 -11.55 6.93
C GLN A 111 0.51 -10.20 7.33
N ARG A 112 -0.17 -9.45 8.22
CA ARG A 112 0.38 -8.19 8.74
C ARG A 112 1.68 -8.36 9.51
N ARG A 113 1.86 -9.47 10.25
CA ARG A 113 3.13 -9.76 10.94
C ARG A 113 4.25 -10.04 9.94
N LEU A 114 3.98 -10.85 8.92
CA LEU A 114 4.95 -11.13 7.85
C LEU A 114 5.34 -9.84 7.13
N CYS A 115 4.35 -9.05 6.72
CA CYS A 115 4.58 -7.73 6.11
C CYS A 115 5.41 -6.81 7.00
N THR A 116 5.19 -6.80 8.31
CA THR A 116 5.99 -5.97 9.22
C THR A 116 7.46 -6.41 9.24
N GLN A 117 7.74 -7.71 9.15
CA GLN A 117 9.11 -8.24 9.06
C GLN A 117 9.75 -7.83 7.73
N GLU A 118 9.05 -8.01 6.60
CA GLU A 118 9.56 -7.62 5.28
C GLU A 118 9.80 -6.10 5.18
N MET A 119 8.97 -5.28 5.83
CA MET A 119 9.19 -3.84 5.91
C MET A 119 10.46 -3.49 6.69
N GLN A 120 10.73 -4.18 7.81
CA GLN A 120 11.96 -3.96 8.59
C GLN A 120 13.20 -4.41 7.81
N GLU A 121 13.11 -5.54 7.09
CA GLU A 121 14.18 -6.02 6.22
C GLU A 121 14.48 -5.04 5.09
N LEU A 122 13.44 -4.54 4.41
CA LEU A 122 13.60 -3.54 3.37
C LEU A 122 14.19 -2.25 3.95
N GLN A 123 13.70 -1.78 5.09
CA GLN A 123 14.24 -0.59 5.75
C GLN A 123 15.74 -0.74 6.07
N ALA A 124 16.16 -1.90 6.58
CA ALA A 124 17.57 -2.19 6.84
C ALA A 124 18.41 -2.24 5.55
N GLN A 125 17.89 -2.81 4.47
CA GLN A 125 18.55 -2.82 3.17
C GLN A 125 18.73 -1.42 2.60
N LEU A 126 17.69 -0.58 2.67
CA LEU A 126 17.76 0.81 2.19
C LEU A 126 18.79 1.63 2.99
N GLN A 127 18.83 1.45 4.31
CA GLN A 127 19.83 2.12 5.15
C GLN A 127 21.25 1.69 4.76
N ALA A 128 21.49 0.38 4.58
CA ALA A 128 22.80 -0.12 4.18
C ALA A 128 23.24 0.40 2.80
N MET A 129 22.30 0.54 1.85
CA MET A 129 22.61 1.14 0.54
C MET A 129 22.92 2.63 0.64
N ALA A 130 22.23 3.36 1.52
CA ALA A 130 22.51 4.77 1.77
C ALA A 130 23.88 4.97 2.43
N ASP A 131 24.23 4.12 3.40
CA ASP A 131 25.52 4.19 4.11
C ASP A 131 26.69 3.89 3.17
N VAL A 132 26.59 2.87 2.31
CA VAL A 132 27.62 2.56 1.30
C VAL A 132 27.81 3.71 0.30
N ASN A 133 26.72 4.37 -0.10
CA ASN A 133 26.82 5.54 -0.96
C ASN A 133 27.54 6.69 -0.23
N ASN A 134 27.23 6.95 1.05
CA ASN A 134 27.92 7.98 1.82
C ASN A 134 29.41 7.71 1.99
N GLU A 135 29.81 6.46 2.27
CA GLU A 135 31.23 6.08 2.35
C GLU A 135 31.99 6.29 1.03
N GLN A 136 31.32 6.18 -0.12
CA GLN A 136 31.92 6.48 -1.43
C GLN A 136 32.09 7.99 -1.71
N PHE A 137 31.35 8.84 -1.00
CA PHE A 137 31.43 10.31 -1.14
C PHE A 137 32.29 10.97 -0.06
N GLU A 138 32.76 10.24 0.95
CA GLU A 138 33.80 10.71 1.86
C GLU A 138 35.14 10.72 1.13
N LEU A 139 35.56 11.91 0.68
CA LEU A 139 36.91 12.14 0.18
C LEU A 139 37.92 11.63 1.20
N SER A 140 38.93 10.89 0.74
CA SER A 140 40.03 10.53 1.62
C SER A 140 40.68 11.81 2.17
N PRO A 141 41.29 11.78 3.37
CA PRO A 141 41.97 12.94 3.95
C PRO A 141 42.97 13.58 2.98
N GLU A 142 43.59 12.76 2.13
CA GLU A 142 44.54 13.16 1.10
C GLU A 142 43.87 13.92 -0.05
N GLU A 143 42.69 13.48 -0.51
CA GLU A 143 41.93 14.19 -1.55
C GLU A 143 41.33 15.51 -1.04
N GLN A 144 40.98 15.58 0.24
CA GLN A 144 40.54 16.80 0.90
C GLN A 144 41.66 17.85 0.95
N GLU A 145 42.90 17.41 1.20
CA GLU A 145 44.09 18.27 1.22
C GLU A 145 44.43 18.79 -0.19
N VAL A 146 44.34 17.94 -1.22
CA VAL A 146 44.55 18.35 -2.63
C VAL A 146 43.52 19.39 -3.09
N LEU A 147 42.25 19.21 -2.73
CA LEU A 147 41.21 20.20 -3.04
C LEU A 147 41.43 21.53 -2.28
N SER A 148 41.93 21.49 -1.05
CA SER A 148 42.28 22.69 -0.28
C SER A 148 43.45 23.47 -0.88
N GLN A 149 44.38 22.79 -1.57
CA GLN A 149 45.51 23.40 -2.26
C GLN A 149 45.14 23.98 -3.64
N LEU A 150 44.02 23.54 -4.23
CA LEU A 150 43.52 23.99 -5.54
C LEU A 150 42.51 25.13 -5.45
N GLY A 151 42.02 25.47 -4.25
CA GLY A 151 41.15 26.61 -4.01
C GLY A 151 41.91 27.93 -3.99
N TYR A 152 41.97 28.61 -5.15
CA TYR A 152 42.33 30.03 -5.26
C TYR A 152 41.19 30.96 -4.80
#